data_AF-A0A2L2Z8Y3-F1
#
_entry.id   AF-A0A2L2Z8Y3-F1
#
_cell.length_a   1.000
_cell.length_b   1.000
_cell.length_c   1.000
_cell.angle_alpha   90.00
_cell.angle_beta   90.00
_cell.angle_gamma   90.00
#
_symmetry.space_group_name_H-M   'P 1'
#
loop_
_entity.id
_entity.type
_entity.pdbx_description
1 polymer ?
#
loop_
_entity_poly.entity_id
_entity_poly.type
_entity_poly.pdbx_seq_one_letter_code
_entity_poly.pdbx_strand_id
1 'polypeptide(L)' 'KMKEIAEAYLGKTEIYAFVYVPAFFNYSMRQATKDAGNFAGLYVLRIINDPTAAAIAFGLDTTGTGERNVLI' A
#
# COMPACT_ATOMS: atom_id res chain seq x y z
N LYS A 1 -8.08 4.94 13.10
CA LYS A 1 -6.69 5.39 13.40
C LYS A 1 -5.88 5.81 12.17
N MET A 2 -5.47 4.93 11.24
CA MET A 2 -4.65 5.37 10.07
C MET A 2 -5.38 6.37 9.18
N LYS A 3 -6.69 6.18 8.98
CA LYS A 3 -7.57 7.14 8.31
C LYS A 3 -7.54 8.52 8.98
N GLU A 4 -7.88 8.59 10.27
CA GLU A 4 -7.90 9.85 11.03
C GLU A 4 -6.58 10.62 10.97
N ILE A 5 -5.44 9.93 11.03
CA ILE A 5 -4.12 10.56 10.92
C ILE A 5 -3.93 11.19 9.53
N ALA A 6 -4.29 10.45 8.47
CA ALA A 6 -4.20 10.96 7.10
C ALA A 6 -5.16 12.13 6.86
N GLU A 7 -6.39 12.05 7.39
CA GLU A 7 -7.38 13.13 7.29
C GLU A 7 -6.92 14.39 8.04
N ALA A 8 -6.37 14.24 9.25
CA ALA A 8 -5.82 15.34 10.04
C ALA A 8 -4.62 16.00 9.36
N TYR A 9 -3.75 15.20 8.71
CA TYR A 9 -2.57 15.70 8.01
C TYR A 9 -2.93 16.40 6.69
N LEU A 10 -3.86 15.84 5.92
CA LEU A 10 -4.23 16.32 4.58
C LEU A 10 -5.38 17.34 4.60
N GLY A 11 -6.12 17.45 5.70
CA GLY A 11 -7.31 18.31 5.82
C GLY A 11 -8.48 17.87 4.94
N LYS A 12 -8.52 16.60 4.51
CA LYS A 12 -9.54 16.02 3.62
C LYS A 12 -10.14 14.78 4.27
N THR A 13 -11.43 14.57 4.06
CA THR A 13 -12.20 13.41 4.59
C THR A 13 -12.21 12.20 3.66
N GLU A 14 -11.95 12.39 2.37
CA GLU A 14 -11.89 11.30 1.40
C GLU A 14 -10.43 10.90 1.15
N ILE A 15 -10.04 9.76 1.72
CA ILE A 15 -8.68 9.24 1.60
C ILE A 15 -8.69 8.02 0.68
N TYR A 16 -7.98 8.15 -0.44
CA TYR A 16 -7.65 7.04 -1.33
C TYR A 16 -6.36 6.38 -0.85
N ALA A 17 -6.36 5.05 -0.75
CA ALA A 17 -5.25 4.31 -0.17
C ALA A 17 -4.83 3.13 -1.06
N PHE A 18 -3.52 2.89 -1.09
CA PHE A 18 -2.94 1.61 -1.43
C PHE A 18 -2.69 0.83 -0.15
N VAL A 19 -3.01 -0.46 -0.16
CA VAL A 19 -2.85 -1.32 1.02
C VAL A 19 -1.87 -2.44 0.68
N TYR A 20 -0.84 -2.62 1.51
CA TYR A 20 0.16 -3.67 1.34
C TYR A 20 -0.32 -4.98 2.00
N VAL A 21 -0.04 -6.10 1.35
CA VAL A 21 -0.31 -7.44 1.88
C VAL A 21 0.88 -8.38 1.63
N PRO A 22 1.05 -9.42 2.46
CA PRO A 22 2.10 -10.40 2.24
C PRO A 22 1.97 -11.10 0.87
N ALA A 23 3.10 -11.41 0.24
CA ALA A 23 3.11 -12.00 -1.12
C ALA A 23 2.34 -13.34 -1.20
N PHE A 24 2.34 -14.11 -0.12
CA PHE A 24 1.68 -15.42 -0.02
C PHE A 24 0.16 -15.34 0.21
N PHE A 25 -0.44 -14.15 0.34
CA PHE A 25 -1.89 -14.01 0.46
C PHE A 25 -2.59 -14.50 -0.81
N ASN A 26 -3.55 -15.40 -0.62
CA ASN A 26 -4.44 -15.85 -1.70
C ASN A 26 -5.48 -14.78 -2.05
N TYR A 27 -6.23 -15.00 -3.13
CA TYR A 27 -7.22 -14.03 -3.62
C TYR A 27 -8.28 -13.66 -2.58
N SER A 28 -8.79 -14.65 -1.83
CA SER A 28 -9.82 -14.44 -0.80
C SER A 28 -9.32 -13.54 0.33
N MET A 29 -8.11 -13.79 0.83
CA MET A 29 -7.49 -12.97 1.87
C MET A 29 -7.24 -11.54 1.37
N ARG A 30 -6.80 -11.36 0.11
CA ARG A 30 -6.62 -10.03 -0.51
C ARG A 30 -7.95 -9.27 -0.61
N GLN A 31 -9.01 -9.96 -1.02
CA GLN A 31 -10.34 -9.38 -1.12
C GLN A 31 -10.86 -8.96 0.25
N ALA A 32 -10.73 -9.84 1.26
CA ALA A 32 -11.09 -9.53 2.64
C ALA A 32 -10.34 -8.31 3.18
N THR A 33 -9.05 -8.16 2.87
CA THR A 33 -8.27 -6.97 3.25
C THR A 33 -8.77 -5.71 2.55
N LYS A 34 -9.11 -5.80 1.25
CA LYS A 34 -9.68 -4.67 0.50
C LYS A 34 -11.01 -4.23 1.11
N ASP A 35 -11.88 -5.19 1.41
CA ASP A 35 -13.20 -4.94 1.98
C ASP A 35 -13.09 -4.36 3.39
N ALA A 36 -12.14 -4.85 4.21
CA ALA A 36 -11.84 -4.26 5.52
C ALA A 36 -11.41 -2.78 5.41
N GLY A 37 -10.61 -2.43 4.40
CA GLY A 37 -10.25 -1.03 4.14
C GLY A 37 -11.46 -0.17 3.75
N ASN A 38 -12.33 -0.70 2.88
CA ASN A 38 -13.56 -0.02 2.49
C ASN A 38 -14.52 0.18 3.68
N PHE A 39 -14.69 -0.83 4.54
CA PHE A 39 -15.47 -0.71 5.78
C PHE A 39 -14.85 0.26 6.78
N ALA A 40 -13.52 0.42 6.78
CA ALA A 40 -12.84 1.46 7.56
C ALA A 40 -12.98 2.87 6.95
N GLY A 41 -13.73 3.02 5.86
CA GLY A 41 -13.96 4.29 5.18
C GLY A 41 -12.75 4.81 4.42
N LEU A 42 -11.83 3.93 4.03
CA LEU A 42 -10.72 4.21 3.12
C LEU A 42 -11.11 3.72 1.72
N TYR A 43 -10.82 4.52 0.70
CA TYR A 43 -11.04 4.09 -0.67
C TYR A 43 -9.84 3.27 -1.17
N VAL A 44 -9.93 1.94 -1.09
CA VAL A 44 -8.81 1.06 -1.46
C VAL A 44 -8.72 0.94 -2.98
N LEU A 45 -7.78 1.69 -3.58
CA LEU A 45 -7.55 1.69 -5.03
C LEU A 45 -6.97 0.36 -5.51
N ARG A 46 -5.92 -0.12 -4.83
CA ARG A 46 -5.25 -1.38 -5.18
C ARG A 46 -4.55 -1.98 -3.97
N ILE A 47 -4.55 -3.31 -3.93
CA ILE A 47 -3.72 -4.10 -3.02
C ILE A 47 -2.38 -4.35 -3.71
N ILE A 48 -1.28 -4.05 -3.02
CA ILE A 48 0.10 -4.23 -3.52
C ILE A 48 0.79 -5.30 -2.66
N ASN A 49 1.65 -6.10 -3.28
CA ASN A 49 2.49 -7.03 -2.52
C ASN A 49 3.53 -6.25 -1.72
N ASP A 50 3.71 -6.61 -0.47
CA ASP A 50 4.69 -6.00 0.44
C ASP A 50 6.12 -5.95 -0.13
N PRO A 51 6.71 -7.04 -0.67
CA PRO A 51 8.06 -6.97 -1.24
C PRO A 51 8.13 -6.05 -2.47
N THR A 52 7.04 -5.93 -3.24
CA THR A 52 6.99 -4.99 -4.37
C THR A 52 6.95 -3.55 -3.90
N ALA A 53 6.19 -3.25 -2.83
CA ALA A 53 6.17 -1.91 -2.24
C ALA A 53 7.54 -1.52 -1.68
N ALA A 54 8.22 -2.45 -1.00
CA ALA A 54 9.58 -2.25 -0.51
C ALA A 54 10.58 -2.01 -1.67
N ALA A 55 10.48 -2.74 -2.77
CA ALA A 55 11.32 -2.53 -3.95
C ALA A 55 11.15 -1.13 -4.55
N ILE A 56 9.90 -0.65 -4.64
CA ILE A 56 9.60 0.69 -5.15
C ILE A 56 10.18 1.76 -4.22
N ALA A 57 10.02 1.61 -2.91
CA ALA A 57 10.59 2.55 -1.93
C ALA A 57 12.12 2.62 -2.03
N PHE A 58 12.79 1.46 -2.12
CA PHE A 58 14.23 1.40 -2.30
C PHE A 58 14.69 1.99 -3.65
N GLY A 59 13.93 1.76 -4.71
CA GLY A 59 14.21 2.32 -6.03
C GLY A 59 14.08 3.85 -6.08
N LEU A 60 13.19 4.44 -5.29
CA LEU A 60 13.01 5.90 -5.22
C LEU A 60 14.13 6.59 -4.44
N ASP A 61 14.65 5.97 -3.38
CA ASP A 61 15.72 6.54 -2.54
C ASP A 61 17.10 6.42 -3.21
N THR A 62 17.27 5.41 -4.07
CA THR A 62 18.55 5.17 -4.73
C THR A 62 18.64 5.85 -6.10
N THR A 63 19.31 7.01 -6.17
CA THR A 63 19.53 7.86 -7.36
C THR A 63 20.32 7.22 -8.53
N GLY A 64 20.65 5.93 -8.45
CA GLY A 64 21.39 5.22 -9.50
C GLY A 64 20.51 4.86 -10.70
N THR A 65 20.75 5.49 -11.84
CA THR A 65 20.15 5.10 -13.12
C THR A 65 20.81 3.83 -13.65
N GLY A 66 20.17 2.67 -13.47
CA GLY A 66 20.63 1.37 -14.00
C GLY A 66 19.81 0.19 -13.48
N GLU A 67 19.76 -0.91 -14.25
CA GLU A 67 19.16 -2.18 -13.80
C GLU A 67 19.89 -2.72 -12.58
N ARG A 68 19.12 -3.09 -11.55
CA ARG A 68 19.65 -3.61 -10.29
C ARG A 68 18.79 -4.77 -9.82
N ASN A 69 19.43 -5.88 -9.48
CA ASN A 69 18.78 -7.02 -8.85
C ASN A 69 18.72 -6.78 -7.34
N VAL A 70 17.53 -6.78 -6.78
CA VAL A 70 17.29 -6.57 -5.35
C VAL A 70 16.52 -7.77 -4.81
N LEU A 71 17.07 -8.40 -3.76
CA LEU A 71 16.36 -9.41 -3.00
C LEU A 71 15.69 -8.77 -1.78
N ILE A 72 14.42 -9.11 -1.58
CA ILE A 72 13.55 -8.63 -0.50
C ILE A 72 12.88 -9.83 0.15
#